data_AF-A0A6B3GU10-F1
#
_entry.id   AF-A0A6B3GU10-F1
#
_cell.length_a   1.000
_cell.length_b   1.000
_cell.length_c   1.000
_cell.angle_alpha   90.00
_cell.angle_beta   90.00
_cell.angle_gamma   90.00
#
_symmetry.space_group_name_H-M   'P 1'
#
loop_
_entity.id
_entity.type
_entity.pdbx_description
1 polymer ?
#
loop_
_entity_poly.entity_id
_entity_poly.type
_entity_poly.pdbx_seq_one_letter_code
_entity_poly.pdbx_strand_id
1 'polypeptide(L)' 'EPVSLSGGQSADLGEVVDALAAAAYSRVELVEKRGEFAVRGGILDVFPPTEEHPLRVEFWGDEVEE' A
#
# COMPACT_ATOMS: atom_id res chain seq x y z
N GLU A 1 5.22 10.98 -8.79
CA GLU A 1 4.75 9.89 -9.67
C GLU A 1 3.77 9.04 -8.88
N PRO A 2 2.70 8.48 -9.47
CA PRO A 2 1.79 7.62 -8.71
C PRO A 2 2.48 6.34 -8.26
N VAL A 3 2.13 5.85 -7.06
CA VAL A 3 2.51 4.51 -6.60
C VAL A 3 1.67 3.50 -7.37
N SER A 4 2.31 2.52 -8.01
CA SER A 4 1.63 1.46 -8.77
C SER A 4 2.22 0.11 -8.40
N LEU A 5 1.32 -0.84 -8.10
CA LEU A 5 1.64 -2.21 -7.75
C LEU A 5 0.79 -3.15 -8.60
N SER A 6 1.31 -4.32 -8.89
CA SER A 6 0.59 -5.38 -9.61
C SER A 6 1.05 -6.73 -9.08
N GLY A 7 0.15 -7.72 -9.02
CA GLY A 7 0.51 -9.08 -8.62
C GLY A 7 1.65 -9.66 -9.49
N GLY A 8 2.57 -10.38 -8.85
CA GLY A 8 3.80 -10.92 -9.44
C GLY A 8 4.90 -9.88 -9.69
N GLN A 9 4.70 -8.62 -9.32
CA GLN A 9 5.74 -7.59 -9.39
C GLN A 9 6.73 -7.77 -8.24
N SER A 10 8.03 -7.61 -8.52
CA SER A 10 9.02 -7.41 -7.47
C SER A 10 9.00 -5.96 -6.98
N ALA A 11 8.77 -5.77 -5.68
CA ALA A 11 8.73 -4.47 -5.01
C ALA A 11 9.14 -4.61 -3.54
N ASP A 12 10.03 -3.72 -3.08
CA ASP A 12 10.36 -3.60 -1.66
C ASP A 12 9.23 -2.85 -0.93
N LEU A 13 8.67 -3.47 0.11
CA LEU A 13 7.57 -2.90 0.86
C LEU A 13 7.96 -1.58 1.56
N GLY A 14 9.21 -1.43 1.99
CA GLY A 14 9.71 -0.18 2.59
C GLY A 14 9.70 0.97 1.60
N GLU A 15 10.20 0.75 0.39
CA GLU A 15 10.19 1.74 -0.69
C GLU A 15 8.75 2.14 -1.08
N VAL A 16 7.82 1.19 -1.12
CA VAL A 16 6.40 1.45 -1.38
C VAL A 16 5.79 2.33 -0.28
N VAL A 17 6.10 2.03 0.99
CA VAL A 17 5.65 2.82 2.13
C VAL A 17 6.16 4.26 2.07
N ASP A 18 7.45 4.43 1.75
CA ASP A 18 8.07 5.74 1.63
C ASP A 18 7.45 6.52 0.46
N ALA A 19 7.16 5.85 -0.66
CA ALA A 19 6.49 6.46 -1.80
C ALA A 19 5.04 6.88 -1.48
N LEU A 20 4.29 6.08 -0.72
CA LEU A 20 2.95 6.45 -0.25
C LEU A 20 2.99 7.66 0.69
N ALA A 21 3.94 7.69 1.63
CA ALA A 21 4.14 8.83 2.52
C ALA A 21 4.52 10.10 1.73
N ALA A 22 5.41 9.98 0.73
CA ALA A 22 5.77 11.07 -0.17
C ALA A 22 4.59 11.55 -1.03
N ALA A 23 3.64 10.66 -1.35
CA ALA A 23 2.38 10.97 -2.00
C ALA A 23 1.31 11.54 -1.05
N ALA A 24 1.70 11.93 0.18
CA ALA A 24 0.85 12.49 1.22
C ALA A 24 -0.25 11.56 1.75
N TYR A 25 -0.05 10.23 1.66
CA TYR A 25 -0.89 9.30 2.39
C TYR A 25 -0.55 9.32 3.89
N SER A 26 -1.56 9.16 4.73
CA SER A 26 -1.41 9.07 6.19
C SER A 26 -1.23 7.62 6.62
N ARG A 27 -0.11 7.33 7.30
CA ARG A 27 0.08 6.03 7.94
C ARG A 27 -0.77 5.95 9.21
N VAL A 28 -1.61 4.93 9.30
CA VAL A 28 -2.56 4.70 10.40
C VAL A 28 -2.50 3.25 10.88
N GLU A 29 -3.15 2.95 12.01
CA GLU A 29 -3.27 1.58 12.51
C GLU A 29 -4.39 0.80 11.80
N LEU A 30 -5.46 1.49 11.40
CA LEU A 30 -6.63 0.96 10.71
C LEU A 30 -7.03 1.95 9.62
N VAL A 31 -7.17 1.46 8.39
CA VAL A 31 -7.58 2.26 7.23
C VAL A 31 -9.09 2.45 7.25
N GLU A 32 -9.53 3.70 7.34
CA GLU A 32 -10.95 4.06 7.35
C GLU A 32 -11.31 5.04 6.23
N LYS A 33 -10.35 5.85 5.76
CA LYS A 33 -10.56 6.93 4.80
C LYS A 33 -9.59 6.86 3.63
N ARG A 34 -10.00 7.47 2.53
CA ARG A 34 -9.14 7.67 1.35
C ARG A 34 -7.88 8.44 1.73
N GLY A 35 -6.76 8.06 1.15
CA GLY A 35 -5.45 8.64 1.47
C GLY A 35 -4.83 8.07 2.75
N GLU A 36 -5.39 7.00 3.32
CA GLU A 36 -4.78 6.30 4.45
C GLU A 36 -4.16 4.98 4.00
N PHE A 37 -3.13 4.54 4.74
CA PHE A 37 -2.56 3.21 4.61
C PHE A 37 -2.09 2.65 5.96
N ALA A 38 -2.06 1.34 6.08
CA ALA A 38 -1.55 0.62 7.25
C ALA A 38 -0.66 -0.54 6.80
N VAL A 39 0.36 -0.87 7.60
CA VAL A 39 1.27 -2.00 7.32
C VAL A 39 1.33 -2.92 8.52
N ARG A 40 1.18 -4.23 8.27
CA ARG A 40 1.18 -5.30 9.27
C ARG A 40 1.97 -6.49 8.76
N GLY A 41 3.26 -6.56 9.10
CA GLY A 41 4.15 -7.55 8.49
C GLY A 41 4.24 -7.31 6.98
N GLY A 42 3.97 -8.34 6.18
CA GLY A 42 3.92 -8.27 4.71
C GLY A 42 2.60 -7.75 4.14
N ILE A 43 1.66 -7.27 4.96
CA ILE A 43 0.36 -6.79 4.47
C ILE A 43 0.35 -5.27 4.43
N LEU A 44 -0.06 -4.70 3.30
CA LEU A 44 -0.33 -3.28 3.09
C LEU A 44 -1.84 -3.09 2.83
N ASP A 45 -2.54 -2.51 3.79
CA ASP A 45 -3.90 -1.99 3.56
C ASP A 45 -3.76 -0.53 3.07
N VAL A 46 -4.40 -0.16 1.97
CA VAL A 46 -4.35 1.20 1.41
C VAL A 46 -5.72 1.59 0.84
N PHE A 47 -6.12 2.85 1.01
CA PHE A 47 -7.35 3.36 0.40
C PHE A 47 -7.06 4.46 -0.62
N PRO A 48 -6.90 4.11 -1.90
CA PRO A 48 -6.66 5.10 -2.95
C PRO A 48 -7.85 6.07 -3.10
N PRO A 49 -7.61 7.33 -3.51
CA PRO A 49 -8.68 8.30 -3.74
C PRO A 49 -9.58 7.91 -4.93
N THR A 50 -9.16 6.98 -5.78
CA THR A 50 -9.87 6.55 -7.00
C THR A 50 -10.70 5.28 -6.83
N GLU A 51 -10.51 4.51 -5.76
CA GLU A 51 -11.15 3.20 -5.58
C GLU A 51 -12.43 3.27 -4.74
N GLU A 52 -13.43 2.42 -4.94
CA GLU A 52 -14.64 2.47 -4.09
C GLU A 52 -14.38 1.96 -2.66
N HIS A 53 -13.43 1.04 -2.50
CA HIS A 53 -13.10 0.34 -1.26
C HIS A 53 -11.59 0.34 -1.01
N PRO A 54 -11.12 0.20 0.25
CA PRO A 54 -9.71 -0.03 0.53
C PRO A 54 -9.25 -1.34 -0.11
N LEU A 55 -8.02 -1.32 -0.59
CA LEU A 55 -7.32 -2.48 -1.14
C LEU A 55 -6.39 -3.05 -0.08
N ARG A 56 -6.26 -4.38 -0.09
CA ARG A 56 -5.22 -5.09 0.65
C ARG A 56 -4.23 -5.63 -0.36
N VAL A 57 -2.95 -5.39 -0.11
CA VAL A 57 -1.84 -5.95 -0.87
C VAL A 57 -1.02 -6.84 0.03
N GLU A 58 -0.77 -8.08 -0.39
CA GLU A 58 0.07 -9.05 0.34
C GLU A 58 1.45 -9.18 -0.32
N PHE A 59 2.49 -9.17 0.51
CA PHE A 59 3.88 -9.31 0.09
C PHE A 59 4.49 -10.60 0.62
N TRP A 60 5.26 -11.28 -0.22
CA TRP A 60 6.14 -12.39 0.17
C TRP A 60 7.61 -12.02 -0.10
N GLY A 61 8.29 -11.51 0.94
CA GLY A 61 9.59 -10.88 0.76
C GLY A 61 9.45 -9.61 -0.08
N ASP A 62 10.09 -9.60 -1.25
CA ASP A 62 10.11 -8.47 -2.18
C ASP A 62 9.21 -8.70 -3.40
N GLU A 63 8.17 -9.55 -3.27
CA GLU A 63 7.20 -9.88 -4.32
C GLU A 63 5.77 -9.56 -3.86
N VAL A 64 4.99 -8.94 -4.73
CA VAL A 64 3.56 -8.68 -4.55
C VAL A 64 2.77 -9.91 -4.97
N GLU A 65 1.97 -10.48 -4.08
CA GLU A 65 1.20 -11.71 -4.31
C GLU A 65 -0.27 -11.42 -4.68
N GLU A 66 -1.01 -10.79 -3.77
CA GLU A 66 -2.46 -10.50 -3.88
C GLU A 66 -2.74 -9.01 -3.70
#